data_AF-A0A1H8I7N3-F1
#
_entry.id   AF-A0A1H8I7N3-F1
#
_cell.length_a   1.000
_cell.length_b   1.000
_cell.length_c   1.000
_cell.angle_alpha   90.00
_cell.angle_beta   90.00
_cell.angle_gamma   90.00
#
_symmetry.space_group_name_H-M   'P 1'
#
loop_
_entity.id
_entity.type
_entity.pdbx_description
1 polymer ?
#
loop_
_entity_poly.entity_id
_entity_poly.type
_entity_poly.pdbx_seq_one_letter_code
_entity_poly.pdbx_strand_id
1 'polypeptide(L)'
;MIAMPYVTPVAMPYVTPIALSSVIPIALPSSVSTQPVARSLARPLALPNVLPIHIPAKLRTIIKAMRQSVQLLTATSSACLICGNTDSRSRHPRFISLCTPCFRQIPWITRIECDVCGRPEYCPDCPRRSDAAFLCNRSAVRYNTRIREWLALYKYRGHEALAPLFGEMLTAAYQGLVKELRPRELRNETTETLYPIDALIPVPVSSERLAEREFNQAERLGAYLAERVQIPLHHVMQRTRHSGKQSYKTRGARLRDTHNLFTADPALTASLLTARNQSHIRLIIVDDIYTTGSTANACATALAEEIRRQRPAVFVELFILTLARS
;
A
#
# COMPACT_ATOMS: atom_id res chain seq x y z
N MET A 1 5.15 30.78 44.06
CA MET A 1 3.74 30.84 44.49
C MET A 1 3.01 31.83 43.60
N ILE A 2 2.36 31.34 42.54
CA ILE A 2 1.51 32.13 41.66
C ILE A 2 0.28 31.26 41.40
N ALA A 3 -0.90 31.79 41.77
CA ALA A 3 -2.17 31.09 41.80
C ALA A 3 -2.76 30.91 40.38
N MET A 4 -3.28 29.71 40.12
CA MET A 4 -4.11 29.39 38.95
C MET A 4 -5.57 29.76 39.24
N PRO A 5 -6.32 30.30 38.27
CA PRO A 5 -7.77 30.36 38.38
C PRO A 5 -8.41 29.07 37.83
N TYR A 6 -9.26 28.49 38.67
CA TYR A 6 -10.18 27.40 38.41
C TYR A 6 -11.13 27.71 37.25
N VAL A 7 -11.31 26.74 36.33
CA VAL A 7 -12.37 26.75 35.33
C VAL A 7 -13.37 25.63 35.68
N THR A 8 -14.60 26.03 35.97
CA THR A 8 -15.75 25.16 36.26
C THR A 8 -16.32 24.51 34.99
N PRO A 9 -16.80 23.25 35.03
CA PRO A 9 -17.41 22.59 33.89
C PRO A 9 -18.87 23.03 33.68
N VAL A 10 -19.22 23.40 32.45
CA VAL A 10 -20.60 23.71 32.04
C VAL A 10 -21.32 22.41 31.68
N ALA A 11 -22.49 22.22 32.30
CA ALA A 11 -23.36 21.05 32.15
C ALA A 11 -24.03 21.00 30.76
N MET A 12 -24.13 19.78 30.19
CA MET A 12 -24.92 19.46 29.01
C MET A 12 -26.41 19.31 29.38
N PRO A 13 -27.36 19.83 28.58
CA PRO A 13 -28.77 19.53 28.79
C PRO A 13 -29.15 18.15 28.23
N TYR A 14 -29.77 17.36 29.09
CA TYR A 14 -30.46 16.10 28.80
C TYR A 14 -31.62 16.33 27.83
N VAL A 15 -31.71 15.52 26.77
CA VAL A 15 -32.89 15.43 25.90
C VAL A 15 -33.61 14.14 26.23
N THR A 16 -34.78 14.26 26.85
CA THR A 16 -35.74 13.17 27.10
C THR A 16 -36.59 12.89 25.85
N PRO A 17 -36.94 11.62 25.56
CA PRO A 17 -37.75 11.25 24.41
C PRO A 17 -39.25 11.49 24.65
N ILE A 18 -39.92 12.10 23.67
CA ILE A 18 -41.38 12.29 23.64
C ILE A 18 -42.04 11.05 23.03
N ALA A 19 -42.94 10.44 23.79
CA ALA A 19 -43.89 9.44 23.32
C ALA A 19 -45.12 10.14 22.72
N LEU A 20 -45.59 9.70 21.55
CA LEU A 20 -46.95 9.94 21.08
C LEU A 20 -47.49 8.69 20.37
N SER A 21 -48.47 8.11 21.04
CA SER A 21 -49.40 7.09 20.58
C SER A 21 -50.51 7.70 19.72
N SER A 22 -50.84 7.09 18.59
CA SER A 22 -52.24 6.91 18.15
C SER A 22 -52.29 6.02 16.90
N VAL A 23 -52.97 4.90 17.10
CA VAL A 23 -53.31 3.83 16.14
C VAL A 23 -54.55 4.24 15.34
N ILE A 24 -54.57 4.01 14.03
CA ILE A 24 -55.81 3.76 13.26
C ILE A 24 -55.57 2.55 12.34
N PRO A 25 -56.38 1.48 12.46
CA PRO A 25 -56.20 0.24 11.70
C PRO A 25 -56.99 0.25 10.38
N ILE A 26 -56.41 -0.28 9.30
CA ILE A 26 -57.12 -0.59 8.06
C ILE A 26 -57.25 -2.12 7.93
N ALA A 27 -58.49 -2.56 7.77
CA ALA A 27 -58.92 -3.95 7.73
C ALA A 27 -58.46 -4.69 6.47
N LEU A 28 -58.05 -5.95 6.67
CA LEU A 28 -57.87 -6.97 5.64
C LEU A 28 -59.17 -7.78 5.48
N PRO A 29 -59.60 -8.12 4.26
CA PRO A 29 -60.63 -9.13 4.06
C PRO A 29 -60.04 -10.55 4.06
N SER A 30 -60.85 -11.47 4.58
CA SER A 30 -60.59 -12.86 4.91
C SER A 30 -60.51 -13.80 3.70
N SER A 31 -59.71 -14.86 3.90
CA SER A 31 -59.93 -16.26 3.47
C SER A 31 -60.09 -16.60 1.98
N VAL A 32 -59.05 -17.22 1.41
CA VAL A 32 -59.21 -18.41 0.55
C VAL A 32 -58.10 -19.43 0.90
N SER A 33 -58.55 -20.62 1.30
CA SER A 33 -57.80 -21.86 1.51
C SER A 33 -57.31 -22.42 0.16
N THR A 34 -56.09 -22.97 0.09
CA THR A 34 -55.79 -24.36 -0.38
C THR A 34 -54.29 -24.62 -0.60
N GLN A 35 -53.78 -25.63 0.12
CA GLN A 35 -52.70 -26.59 -0.17
C GLN A 35 -51.21 -26.15 -0.36
N PRO A 36 -50.24 -26.92 0.18
CA PRO A 36 -48.81 -26.64 0.06
C PRO A 36 -48.22 -27.25 -1.23
N VAL A 37 -47.67 -26.39 -2.09
CA VAL A 37 -46.85 -26.82 -3.24
C VAL A 37 -45.38 -26.85 -2.83
N ALA A 38 -44.75 -28.01 -3.00
CA ALA A 38 -43.35 -28.27 -2.75
C ALA A 38 -42.43 -27.27 -3.47
N ARG A 39 -41.56 -26.58 -2.72
CA ARG A 39 -40.49 -25.75 -3.29
C ARG A 39 -39.33 -26.65 -3.75
N SER A 40 -39.30 -26.87 -5.05
CA SER A 40 -38.15 -27.34 -5.82
C SER A 40 -36.92 -26.43 -5.58
N LEU A 41 -35.81 -27.05 -5.21
CA LEU A 41 -34.48 -26.43 -5.15
C LEU A 41 -34.01 -26.09 -6.57
N ALA A 42 -34.10 -24.81 -6.95
CA ALA A 42 -33.51 -24.32 -8.19
C ALA A 42 -31.97 -24.34 -8.09
N ARG A 43 -31.33 -25.21 -8.89
CA ARG A 43 -29.89 -25.22 -9.16
C ARG A 43 -29.45 -23.88 -9.79
N PRO A 44 -28.27 -23.33 -9.44
CA PRO A 44 -27.73 -22.16 -10.12
C PRO A 44 -27.31 -22.51 -11.57
N LEU A 45 -27.75 -21.68 -12.52
CA LEU A 45 -27.33 -21.72 -13.93
C LEU A 45 -25.83 -21.39 -14.04
N ALA A 46 -25.06 -22.29 -14.64
CA ALA A 46 -23.65 -22.09 -14.96
C ALA A 46 -23.49 -21.06 -16.12
N LEU A 47 -22.59 -20.10 -15.94
CA LEU A 47 -22.15 -19.21 -17.03
C LEU A 47 -21.31 -20.01 -18.06
N PRO A 48 -21.45 -19.76 -19.37
CA PRO A 48 -20.68 -20.47 -20.38
C PRO A 48 -19.18 -20.11 -20.31
N ASN A 49 -18.35 -21.14 -20.48
CA ASN A 49 -16.90 -21.05 -20.63
C ASN A 49 -16.54 -20.10 -21.79
N VAL A 50 -15.96 -18.94 -21.49
CA VAL A 50 -15.31 -18.09 -22.48
C VAL A 50 -13.88 -18.60 -22.66
N LEU A 51 -13.59 -19.21 -23.82
CA LEU A 51 -12.23 -19.61 -24.22
C LEU A 51 -11.31 -18.38 -24.30
N PRO A 52 -10.04 -18.48 -23.86
CA PRO A 52 -9.10 -17.37 -23.93
C PRO A 52 -8.77 -17.06 -25.40
N ILE A 53 -9.06 -15.83 -25.82
CA ILE A 53 -8.69 -15.32 -27.14
C ILE A 53 -7.16 -15.23 -27.23
N HIS A 54 -6.56 -16.04 -28.09
CA HIS A 54 -5.11 -16.02 -28.32
C HIS A 54 -4.75 -14.81 -29.21
N ILE A 55 -4.23 -13.74 -28.60
CA ILE A 55 -3.76 -12.55 -29.32
C ILE A 55 -2.33 -12.81 -29.83
N PRO A 56 -2.10 -12.82 -31.16
CA PRO A 56 -0.78 -13.09 -31.75
C PRO A 56 0.27 -12.07 -31.31
N ALA A 57 1.53 -12.51 -31.16
CA ALA A 57 2.63 -11.64 -30.70
C ALA A 57 2.80 -10.36 -31.53
N LYS A 58 2.61 -10.44 -32.86
CA LYS A 58 2.65 -9.26 -33.75
C LYS A 58 1.55 -8.24 -33.45
N LEU A 59 0.35 -8.69 -33.08
CA LEU A 59 -0.76 -7.80 -32.71
C LEU A 59 -0.52 -7.15 -31.34
N ARG A 60 0.14 -7.85 -30.40
CA ARG A 60 0.60 -7.25 -29.12
C ARG A 60 1.63 -6.15 -29.35
N THR A 61 2.58 -6.36 -30.27
CA THR A 61 3.58 -5.34 -30.63
C THR A 61 2.93 -4.11 -31.27
N ILE A 62 1.93 -4.30 -32.14
CA ILE A 62 1.17 -3.20 -32.75
C ILE A 62 0.36 -2.45 -31.70
N ILE A 63 -0.32 -3.15 -30.78
CA ILE A 63 -1.04 -2.53 -29.66
C ILE A 63 -0.08 -1.75 -28.74
N LYS A 64 1.12 -2.28 -28.49
CA LYS A 64 2.16 -1.60 -27.69
C LYS A 64 2.66 -0.33 -28.38
N ALA A 65 2.92 -0.38 -29.68
CA ALA A 65 3.31 0.78 -30.49
C ALA A 65 2.19 1.83 -30.54
N MET A 66 0.94 1.43 -30.73
CA MET A 66 -0.21 2.34 -30.70
C MET A 66 -0.40 3.00 -29.32
N ARG A 67 -0.16 2.28 -28.22
CA ARG A 67 -0.19 2.85 -26.85
C ARG A 67 0.92 3.88 -26.64
N GLN A 68 2.12 3.63 -27.14
CA GLN A 68 3.24 4.59 -27.09
C GLN A 68 2.94 5.86 -27.90
N SER A 69 2.29 5.72 -29.06
CA SER A 69 1.87 6.88 -29.87
C SER A 69 0.73 7.68 -29.22
N VAL A 70 -0.20 7.03 -28.50
CA VAL A 70 -1.22 7.71 -27.68
C VAL A 70 -0.60 8.37 -26.44
N GLN A 71 0.47 7.83 -25.87
CA GLN A 71 1.24 8.45 -24.78
C GLN A 71 1.91 9.77 -25.20
N LEU A 72 2.49 9.83 -26.40
CA LEU A 72 3.05 11.06 -26.96
C LEU A 72 1.99 12.15 -27.21
N LEU A 73 0.75 11.75 -27.53
CA LEU A 73 -0.38 12.66 -27.72
C LEU A 73 -1.10 13.07 -26.41
N THR A 74 -0.80 12.41 -25.28
CA THR A 74 -1.46 12.66 -23.98
C THR A 74 -0.57 13.37 -22.97
N ALA A 75 0.66 13.75 -23.36
CA ALA A 75 1.61 14.51 -22.54
C ALA A 75 1.14 15.96 -22.20
N THR A 76 -0.09 16.33 -22.54
CA THR A 76 -0.75 17.56 -22.10
C THR A 76 -2.15 17.27 -21.56
N SER A 77 -2.29 16.33 -20.61
CA SER A 77 -3.55 16.23 -19.87
C SER A 77 -3.70 17.44 -18.95
N SER A 78 -4.30 18.51 -19.47
CA SER A 78 -4.84 19.63 -18.71
C SER A 78 -6.00 19.22 -17.79
N ALA A 79 -6.31 17.92 -17.68
CA ALA A 79 -7.39 17.31 -16.91
C ALA A 79 -6.91 16.60 -15.63
N CYS A 80 -7.76 16.57 -14.61
CA CYS A 80 -7.50 15.84 -13.37
C CYS A 80 -7.50 14.34 -13.63
N LEU A 81 -6.47 13.63 -13.18
CA LEU A 81 -6.37 12.18 -13.37
C LEU A 81 -7.52 11.37 -12.74
N ILE A 82 -8.26 11.97 -11.79
CA ILE A 82 -9.31 11.27 -11.03
C ILE A 82 -10.71 11.64 -11.52
N CYS A 83 -11.03 12.93 -11.63
CA CYS A 83 -12.37 13.37 -12.02
C CYS A 83 -12.47 13.93 -13.44
N GLY A 84 -11.35 14.04 -14.16
CA GLY A 84 -11.33 14.61 -15.51
C GLY A 84 -11.50 16.13 -15.59
N ASN A 85 -11.69 16.85 -14.46
CA ASN A 85 -11.84 18.30 -14.48
C ASN A 85 -10.65 18.97 -15.18
N THR A 86 -10.91 19.82 -16.18
CA THR A 86 -9.91 20.51 -17.03
C THR A 86 -9.56 21.93 -16.58
N ASP A 87 -10.24 22.47 -15.57
CA ASP A 87 -9.91 23.81 -15.05
C ASP A 87 -8.53 23.81 -14.38
N SER A 88 -7.58 24.51 -15.01
CA SER A 88 -6.20 24.62 -14.53
C SER A 88 -6.10 25.39 -13.21
N ARG A 89 -7.02 26.31 -12.92
CA ARG A 89 -7.06 27.05 -11.65
C ARG A 89 -7.49 26.17 -10.47
N SER A 90 -8.18 25.08 -10.76
CA SER A 90 -8.60 24.09 -9.76
C SER A 90 -7.48 23.12 -9.36
N ARG A 91 -6.27 23.21 -9.94
CA ARG A 91 -5.14 22.29 -9.72
C ARG A 91 -4.57 22.41 -8.31
N HIS A 92 -4.11 21.29 -7.77
CA HIS A 92 -3.41 21.31 -6.48
C HIS A 92 -1.95 21.76 -6.69
N PRO A 93 -1.42 22.71 -5.89
CA PRO A 93 -0.11 23.33 -6.14
C PRO A 93 1.06 22.35 -6.07
N ARG A 94 0.96 21.31 -5.24
CA ARG A 94 2.00 20.26 -5.11
C ARG A 94 1.70 18.98 -5.88
N PHE A 95 0.44 18.78 -6.27
CA PHE A 95 -0.03 17.55 -6.92
C PHE A 95 -0.74 17.95 -8.20
N ILE A 96 0.03 18.46 -9.18
CA ILE A 96 -0.52 19.13 -10.37
C ILE A 96 -1.38 18.19 -11.24
N SER A 97 -1.20 16.88 -11.11
CA SER A 97 -2.04 15.89 -11.77
C SER A 97 -3.47 15.80 -11.19
N LEU A 98 -3.73 16.45 -10.06
CA LEU A 98 -5.00 16.46 -9.35
C LEU A 98 -5.60 17.86 -9.26
N CYS A 99 -6.93 17.92 -9.21
CA CYS A 99 -7.62 19.11 -8.71
C CYS A 99 -7.64 19.10 -7.17
N THR A 100 -7.72 20.28 -6.56
CA THR A 100 -7.78 20.44 -5.09
C THR A 100 -8.92 19.64 -4.45
N PRO A 101 -10.15 19.57 -5.01
CA PRO A 101 -11.20 18.70 -4.49
C PRO A 101 -10.82 17.22 -4.45
N CYS A 102 -10.22 16.67 -5.52
CA CYS A 102 -9.78 15.27 -5.55
C CYS A 102 -8.64 15.00 -4.58
N PHE A 103 -7.68 15.93 -4.48
CA PHE A 103 -6.59 15.84 -3.51
C PHE A 103 -7.10 15.77 -2.06
N ARG A 104 -8.09 16.59 -1.70
CA ARG A 104 -8.68 16.62 -0.35
C ARG A 104 -9.41 15.33 0.04
N GLN A 105 -9.81 14.52 -0.95
CA GLN A 105 -10.49 13.24 -0.70
C GLN A 105 -9.51 12.08 -0.48
N ILE A 106 -8.20 12.29 -0.64
CA ILE A 106 -7.20 11.28 -0.37
C ILE A 106 -7.11 11.08 1.16
N PRO A 107 -7.24 9.85 1.67
CA PRO A 107 -7.24 9.59 3.10
C PRO A 107 -5.81 9.53 3.65
N TRP A 108 -5.12 10.67 3.66
CA TRP A 108 -3.73 10.80 4.10
C TRP A 108 -3.51 10.33 5.54
N ILE A 109 -2.42 9.59 5.77
CA ILE A 109 -1.92 9.27 7.10
C ILE A 109 -0.93 10.36 7.50
N THR A 110 -1.44 11.43 8.12
CA THR A 110 -0.61 12.56 8.57
C THR A 110 0.04 12.33 9.93
N ARG A 111 -0.54 11.45 10.75
CA ARG A 111 -0.02 11.00 12.06
C ARG A 111 -0.24 9.51 12.20
N ILE A 112 0.66 8.84 12.92
CA ILE A 112 0.57 7.43 13.27
C ILE A 112 0.25 7.29 14.76
N GLU A 113 -0.46 6.22 15.13
CA GLU A 113 -0.64 5.78 16.52
C GLU A 113 0.07 4.45 16.82
N CYS A 114 0.50 3.73 15.77
CA CYS A 114 1.27 2.50 15.90
C CYS A 114 2.65 2.67 15.26
N ASP A 115 3.69 2.69 16.09
CA ASP A 115 5.08 2.86 15.67
C ASP A 115 5.62 1.68 14.84
N VAL A 116 4.97 0.51 14.89
CA VAL A 116 5.41 -0.68 14.15
C VAL A 116 4.82 -0.72 12.74
N CYS A 117 3.51 -0.59 12.58
CA CYS A 117 2.87 -0.72 11.27
C CYS A 117 2.43 0.61 10.63
N GLY A 118 2.66 1.74 11.30
CA GLY A 118 2.29 3.06 10.79
C GLY A 118 0.78 3.28 10.68
N ARG A 119 -0.03 2.52 11.45
CA ARG A 119 -1.48 2.69 11.45
C ARG A 119 -1.83 4.00 12.19
N PRO A 120 -2.71 4.85 11.65
CA PRO A 120 -3.19 6.11 12.27
C PRO A 120 -4.21 5.93 13.40
N GLU A 121 -4.42 4.71 13.88
CA GLU A 121 -5.32 4.39 14.99
C GLU A 121 -4.77 3.19 15.74
N TYR A 122 -5.31 2.94 16.93
CA TYR A 122 -4.93 1.80 17.78
C TYR A 122 -4.78 0.49 17.00
N CYS A 123 -3.64 -0.17 17.18
CA CYS A 123 -3.31 -1.42 16.52
C CYS A 123 -3.27 -2.57 17.53
N PRO A 124 -4.24 -3.50 17.47
CA PRO A 124 -4.25 -4.66 18.38
C PRO A 124 -3.26 -5.76 17.97
N ASP A 125 -2.74 -5.72 16.73
CA ASP A 125 -1.94 -6.80 16.15
C ASP A 125 -0.44 -6.65 16.43
N CYS A 126 0.08 -5.42 16.36
CA CYS A 126 1.51 -5.16 16.50
C CYS A 126 2.07 -5.47 17.90
N PRO A 127 1.36 -5.17 19.02
CA PRO A 127 1.83 -5.56 20.35
C PRO A 127 1.99 -7.07 20.54
N ARG A 128 1.34 -7.88 19.71
CA ARG A 128 1.40 -9.35 19.77
C ARG A 128 2.51 -9.95 18.90
N ARG A 129 3.28 -9.14 18.19
CA ARG A 129 4.40 -9.61 17.38
C ARG A 129 5.65 -9.75 18.24
N SER A 130 6.29 -10.91 18.17
CA SER A 130 7.58 -11.17 18.82
C SER A 130 8.77 -10.86 17.90
N ASP A 131 8.66 -11.12 16.59
CA ASP A 131 9.84 -11.26 15.72
C ASP A 131 9.71 -10.49 14.39
N ALA A 132 9.56 -9.16 14.47
CA ALA A 132 9.63 -8.32 13.28
C ALA A 132 11.09 -8.09 12.88
N ALA A 133 11.45 -8.39 11.63
CA ALA A 133 12.79 -8.14 11.07
C ALA A 133 12.97 -6.69 10.55
N PHE A 134 12.00 -5.83 10.78
CA PHE A 134 12.02 -4.41 10.41
C PHE A 134 11.58 -3.56 11.60
N LEU A 135 12.03 -2.32 11.65
CA LEU A 135 11.76 -1.39 12.76
C LEU A 135 10.34 -0.82 12.70
N CYS A 136 9.95 -0.28 11.54
CA CYS A 136 8.61 0.25 11.34
C CYS A 136 8.19 0.24 9.87
N ASN A 137 6.88 0.36 9.64
CA ASN A 137 6.29 0.71 8.35
C ASN A 137 5.74 2.13 8.40
N ARG A 138 5.91 2.86 7.30
CA ARG A 138 5.17 4.10 7.05
C ARG A 138 4.40 4.01 5.73
N SER A 139 3.13 4.38 5.77
CA SER A 139 2.27 4.40 4.58
C SER A 139 1.77 5.80 4.25
N ALA A 140 1.54 6.12 2.98
CA ALA A 140 1.04 7.44 2.58
C ALA A 140 -0.43 7.64 2.99
N VAL A 141 -1.27 6.62 2.77
CA VAL A 141 -2.73 6.73 2.90
C VAL A 141 -3.35 5.53 3.60
N ARG A 142 -4.55 5.74 4.16
CA ARG A 142 -5.43 4.64 4.59
C ARG A 142 -5.97 3.93 3.35
N TYR A 143 -5.99 2.60 3.39
CA TYR A 143 -6.62 1.81 2.35
C TYR A 143 -8.15 1.91 2.49
N ASN A 144 -8.82 2.35 1.44
CA ASN A 144 -10.27 2.37 1.34
C ASN A 144 -10.71 1.95 -0.07
N THR A 145 -12.02 1.93 -0.32
CA THR A 145 -12.59 1.57 -1.62
C THR A 145 -12.00 2.39 -2.78
N ARG A 146 -11.83 3.70 -2.60
CA ARG A 146 -11.26 4.60 -3.62
C ARG A 146 -9.79 4.28 -3.93
N ILE A 147 -8.96 4.12 -2.90
CA ILE A 147 -7.54 3.76 -3.08
C ILE A 147 -7.41 2.38 -3.71
N ARG A 148 -8.27 1.42 -3.34
CA ARG A 148 -8.35 0.11 -4.00
C ARG A 148 -8.64 0.23 -5.49
N GLU A 149 -9.62 1.04 -5.87
CA GLU A 149 -9.96 1.27 -7.28
C GLU A 149 -8.79 1.88 -8.06
N TRP A 150 -8.10 2.87 -7.49
CA TRP A 150 -6.94 3.49 -8.14
C TRP A 150 -5.78 2.50 -8.29
N LEU A 151 -5.50 1.72 -7.26
CA LEU A 151 -4.49 0.65 -7.31
C LEU A 151 -4.85 -0.43 -8.33
N ALA A 152 -6.13 -0.77 -8.47
CA ALA A 152 -6.60 -1.71 -9.48
C ALA A 152 -6.43 -1.16 -10.90
N LEU A 153 -6.80 0.11 -11.14
CA LEU A 153 -6.60 0.79 -12.42
C LEU A 153 -5.13 0.81 -12.82
N TYR A 154 -4.25 1.11 -11.88
CA TYR A 154 -2.81 1.08 -12.07
C TYR A 154 -2.30 -0.33 -12.42
N LYS A 155 -2.72 -1.35 -11.67
CA LYS A 155 -2.27 -2.75 -11.83
C LYS A 155 -2.72 -3.41 -13.13
N TYR A 156 -3.93 -3.13 -13.62
CA TYR A 156 -4.56 -3.94 -14.68
C TYR A 156 -4.64 -3.25 -16.05
N ARG A 157 -4.45 -1.93 -16.14
CA ARG A 157 -4.64 -1.20 -17.39
C ARG A 157 -3.42 -0.43 -17.89
N GLY A 158 -2.26 -0.59 -17.25
CA GLY A 158 -1.06 0.14 -17.64
C GLY A 158 -1.30 1.65 -17.66
N HIS A 159 -2.16 2.16 -16.75
CA HIS A 159 -2.33 3.59 -16.55
C HIS A 159 -1.09 4.15 -15.85
N GLU A 160 0.03 4.15 -16.57
CA GLU A 160 1.30 4.75 -16.18
C GLU A 160 1.12 6.22 -15.79
N ALA A 161 0.07 6.87 -16.27
CA ALA A 161 -0.36 8.20 -15.83
C ALA A 161 -0.58 8.32 -14.31
N LEU A 162 -0.91 7.24 -13.60
CA LEU A 162 -1.03 7.23 -12.13
C LEU A 162 0.31 7.07 -11.42
N ALA A 163 1.37 6.63 -12.11
CA ALA A 163 2.68 6.40 -11.48
C ALA A 163 3.26 7.67 -10.85
N PRO A 164 3.24 8.86 -11.50
CA PRO A 164 3.72 10.08 -10.87
C PRO A 164 2.90 10.46 -9.63
N LEU A 165 1.57 10.27 -9.66
CA LEU A 165 0.73 10.52 -8.50
C LEU A 165 1.10 9.62 -7.32
N PHE A 166 1.23 8.32 -7.55
CA PHE A 166 1.59 7.37 -6.49
C PHE A 166 3.03 7.57 -6.02
N GLY A 167 3.93 7.97 -6.90
CA GLY A 167 5.30 8.36 -6.55
C GLY A 167 5.35 9.56 -5.61
N GLU A 168 4.58 10.62 -5.89
CA GLU A 168 4.46 11.78 -5.00
C GLU A 168 3.80 11.41 -3.66
N MET A 169 2.79 10.54 -3.68
CA MET A 169 2.18 10.00 -2.45
C MET A 169 3.20 9.23 -1.61
N LEU A 170 4.01 8.36 -2.25
CA LEU A 170 5.06 7.61 -1.57
C LEU A 170 6.18 8.53 -1.04
N THR A 171 6.50 9.60 -1.77
CA THR A 171 7.43 10.65 -1.32
C THR A 171 6.92 11.33 -0.04
N ALA A 172 5.62 11.61 0.05
CA ALA A 172 5.03 12.14 1.28
C ALA A 172 5.15 11.14 2.46
N ALA A 173 5.01 9.84 2.20
CA ALA A 173 5.24 8.81 3.22
C ALA A 173 6.71 8.79 3.69
N TYR A 174 7.66 8.90 2.76
CA TYR A 174 9.09 8.97 3.06
C TYR A 174 9.42 10.18 3.94
N GLN A 175 8.89 11.35 3.60
CA GLN A 175 9.05 12.57 4.42
C GLN A 175 8.46 12.38 5.83
N GLY A 176 7.31 11.70 5.92
CA GLY A 176 6.71 11.29 7.19
C GLY A 176 7.66 10.42 8.01
N LEU A 177 8.21 9.37 7.41
CA LEU A 177 9.17 8.45 8.03
C LEU A 177 10.41 9.20 8.54
N VAL A 178 11.07 9.98 7.69
CA VAL A 178 12.28 10.74 8.09
C VAL A 178 11.97 11.72 9.21
N LYS A 179 10.82 12.40 9.17
CA LYS A 179 10.37 13.26 10.27
C LYS A 179 10.14 12.48 11.56
N GLU A 180 9.57 11.28 11.48
CA GLU A 180 9.28 10.41 12.61
C GLU A 180 10.55 9.81 13.24
N LEU A 181 11.59 9.55 12.45
CA LEU A 181 12.89 9.06 12.92
C LEU A 181 13.76 10.14 13.59
N ARG A 182 13.51 11.43 13.33
CA ARG A 182 14.27 12.52 13.96
C ARG A 182 14.02 12.56 15.48
N PRO A 183 15.08 12.69 16.31
CA PRO A 183 14.95 13.00 17.73
C PRO A 183 14.04 14.21 17.96
N ARG A 184 13.25 14.20 19.04
CA ARG A 184 12.23 15.23 19.27
C ARG A 184 12.83 16.64 19.34
N GLU A 185 14.03 16.79 19.89
CA GLU A 185 14.70 18.11 19.97
C GLU A 185 15.07 18.67 18.59
N LEU A 186 15.31 17.81 17.59
CA LEU A 186 15.82 18.18 16.27
C LEU A 186 14.72 18.28 15.19
N ARG A 187 13.43 18.20 15.58
CA ARG A 187 12.30 18.24 14.63
C ARG A 187 12.06 19.61 14.00
N ASN A 188 12.50 20.67 14.68
CA ASN A 188 12.36 22.06 14.24
C ASN A 188 13.58 22.55 13.43
N GLU A 189 14.65 21.77 13.38
CA GLU A 189 15.84 22.09 12.58
C GLU A 189 15.61 21.71 11.11
N THR A 190 16.10 22.56 10.21
CA THR A 190 16.01 22.41 8.75
C THR A 190 17.08 21.49 8.16
N THR A 191 17.95 20.92 8.99
CA THR A 191 19.03 20.03 8.57
C THR A 191 18.46 18.67 8.12
N GLU A 192 18.46 18.43 6.80
CA GLU A 192 17.81 17.28 6.17
C GLU A 192 18.48 15.91 6.45
N THR A 193 19.68 15.86 7.00
CA THR A 193 20.56 14.68 6.88
C THR A 193 20.91 13.95 8.18
N LEU A 194 20.11 14.10 9.24
CA LEU A 194 20.40 13.43 10.51
C LEU A 194 20.21 11.89 10.46
N TYR A 195 19.51 11.35 9.45
CA TYR A 195 19.23 9.92 9.33
C TYR A 195 19.39 9.42 7.88
N PRO A 196 20.62 9.23 7.37
CA PRO A 196 20.85 8.86 5.98
C PRO A 196 20.35 7.44 5.71
N ILE A 197 19.58 7.29 4.63
CA ILE A 197 19.13 6.00 4.10
C ILE A 197 20.08 5.61 2.97
N ASP A 198 20.60 4.39 3.02
CA ASP A 198 21.63 3.93 2.09
C ASP A 198 21.05 3.40 0.77
N ALA A 199 19.89 2.72 0.82
CA ALA A 199 19.21 2.24 -0.39
C ALA A 199 17.71 1.98 -0.23
N LEU A 200 17.01 2.02 -1.36
CA LEU A 200 15.64 1.54 -1.54
C LEU A 200 15.65 0.14 -2.15
N ILE A 201 14.82 -0.75 -1.63
CA ILE A 201 14.71 -2.15 -2.05
C ILE A 201 13.24 -2.45 -2.42
N PRO A 202 12.91 -2.62 -3.71
CA PRO A 202 11.53 -2.92 -4.09
C PRO A 202 11.18 -4.38 -3.78
N VAL A 203 9.97 -4.63 -3.28
CA VAL A 203 9.44 -5.99 -3.09
C VAL A 203 9.30 -6.67 -4.46
N PRO A 204 9.77 -7.92 -4.64
CA PRO A 204 9.68 -8.61 -5.91
C PRO A 204 8.27 -9.19 -6.13
N VAL A 205 7.83 -9.12 -7.37
CA VAL A 205 6.59 -9.71 -7.84
C VAL A 205 6.83 -11.13 -8.37
N SER A 206 5.80 -11.99 -8.43
CA SER A 206 5.94 -13.32 -9.01
C SER A 206 6.00 -13.26 -10.55
N SER A 207 6.55 -14.30 -11.17
CA SER A 207 6.63 -14.42 -12.64
C SER A 207 5.26 -14.33 -13.31
N GLU A 208 4.24 -14.92 -12.70
CA GLU A 208 2.87 -14.93 -13.22
C GLU A 208 2.30 -13.51 -13.20
N ARG A 209 2.46 -12.80 -12.07
CA ARG A 209 2.00 -11.41 -11.93
C ARG A 209 2.79 -10.45 -12.81
N LEU A 210 4.09 -10.68 -13.02
CA LEU A 210 4.90 -9.91 -13.95
C LEU A 210 4.45 -10.15 -15.40
N ALA A 211 4.10 -11.39 -15.75
CA ALA A 211 3.56 -11.72 -17.07
C ALA A 211 2.15 -11.14 -17.30
N GLU A 212 1.31 -11.11 -16.25
CA GLU A 212 -0.04 -10.52 -16.30
C GLU A 212 -0.01 -8.99 -16.46
N ARG A 213 0.91 -8.32 -15.76
CA ARG A 213 0.91 -6.85 -15.61
C ARG A 213 2.05 -6.15 -16.34
N GLU A 214 2.99 -6.89 -16.91
CA GLU A 214 4.19 -6.42 -17.64
C GLU A 214 5.20 -5.60 -16.81
N PHE A 215 4.89 -5.26 -15.55
CA PHE A 215 5.78 -4.52 -14.65
C PHE A 215 5.59 -4.87 -13.17
N ASN A 216 6.62 -4.60 -12.36
CA ASN A 216 6.57 -4.66 -10.89
C ASN A 216 6.17 -3.29 -10.33
N GLN A 217 5.03 -3.23 -9.62
CA GLN A 217 4.49 -1.98 -9.07
C GLN A 217 5.45 -1.36 -8.03
N ALA A 218 5.96 -2.18 -7.10
CA ALA A 218 6.84 -1.73 -6.04
C ALA A 218 8.15 -1.14 -6.60
N GLU A 219 8.68 -1.76 -7.66
CA GLU A 219 9.83 -1.26 -8.40
C GLU A 219 9.57 0.09 -9.06
N ARG A 220 8.44 0.27 -9.75
CA ARG A 220 8.11 1.55 -10.39
C ARG A 220 7.96 2.68 -9.38
N LEU A 221 7.31 2.40 -8.25
CA LEU A 221 7.18 3.36 -7.15
C LEU A 221 8.54 3.66 -6.50
N GLY A 222 9.35 2.62 -6.28
CA GLY A 222 10.71 2.75 -5.76
C GLY A 222 11.64 3.55 -6.67
N ALA A 223 11.54 3.37 -7.98
CA ALA A 223 12.33 4.12 -8.96
C ALA A 223 11.96 5.60 -8.97
N TYR A 224 10.66 5.93 -8.92
CA TYR A 224 10.21 7.31 -8.79
C TYR A 224 10.74 7.94 -7.49
N LEU A 225 10.62 7.22 -6.37
CA LEU A 225 11.12 7.72 -5.09
C LEU A 225 12.64 7.91 -5.12
N ALA A 226 13.39 6.94 -5.63
CA ALA A 226 14.85 6.98 -5.77
C ALA A 226 15.32 8.26 -6.47
N GLU A 227 14.69 8.59 -7.61
CA GLU A 227 14.95 9.82 -8.34
C GLU A 227 14.56 11.06 -7.52
N ARG A 228 13.41 11.02 -6.84
CA ARG A 228 12.89 12.18 -6.10
C ARG A 228 13.71 12.56 -4.87
N VAL A 229 14.28 11.57 -4.17
CA VAL A 229 15.02 11.75 -2.91
C VAL A 229 16.51 11.41 -3.02
N GLN A 230 17.00 11.09 -4.22
CA GLN A 230 18.41 10.82 -4.52
C GLN A 230 19.00 9.66 -3.69
N ILE A 231 18.21 8.59 -3.50
CA ILE A 231 18.63 7.35 -2.82
C ILE A 231 18.68 6.24 -3.87
N PRO A 232 19.76 5.43 -3.94
CA PRO A 232 19.87 4.38 -4.95
C PRO A 232 18.84 3.27 -4.74
N LEU A 233 18.31 2.74 -5.85
CA LEU A 233 17.41 1.59 -5.88
C LEU A 233 18.20 0.31 -6.17
N HIS A 234 18.05 -0.73 -5.34
CA HIS A 234 18.72 -2.02 -5.54
C HIS A 234 17.74 -3.18 -5.57
N HIS A 235 17.81 -3.99 -6.63
CA HIS A 235 16.93 -5.14 -6.88
C HIS A 235 17.49 -6.44 -6.28
N VAL A 236 17.88 -6.40 -5.00
CA VAL A 236 18.49 -7.57 -4.33
C VAL A 236 17.49 -8.67 -4.04
N MET A 237 16.19 -8.37 -3.98
CA MET A 237 15.16 -9.31 -3.56
C MET A 237 14.60 -10.11 -4.74
N GLN A 238 14.41 -11.41 -4.52
CA GLN A 238 13.79 -12.35 -5.44
C GLN A 238 12.63 -13.07 -4.77
N ARG A 239 11.63 -13.46 -5.56
CA ARG A 239 10.51 -14.30 -5.09
C ARG A 239 10.71 -15.72 -5.58
N THR A 240 10.67 -16.70 -4.67
CA THR A 240 10.90 -18.11 -5.02
C THR A 240 9.71 -18.71 -5.76
N ARG A 241 9.98 -19.63 -6.71
CA ARG A 241 8.94 -20.29 -7.54
C ARG A 241 8.21 -21.44 -6.83
N HIS A 242 8.67 -21.90 -5.68
CA HIS A 242 8.19 -23.14 -5.02
C HIS A 242 6.86 -23.00 -4.25
N SER A 243 5.94 -22.12 -4.66
CA SER A 243 4.59 -22.08 -4.07
C SER A 243 3.62 -23.13 -4.66
N GLY A 244 4.13 -24.10 -5.43
CA GLY A 244 3.33 -25.16 -6.03
C GLY A 244 2.76 -26.15 -5.00
N LYS A 245 1.42 -26.29 -5.00
CA LYS A 245 0.59 -27.29 -4.28
C LYS A 245 0.43 -27.07 -2.77
N GLN A 246 -0.33 -26.04 -2.39
CA GLN A 246 -0.75 -25.74 -1.01
C GLN A 246 -2.00 -26.53 -0.51
N SER A 247 -2.49 -27.54 -1.23
CA SER A 247 -3.75 -28.22 -0.87
C SER A 247 -3.64 -29.23 0.30
N TYR A 248 -2.44 -29.54 0.81
CA TYR A 248 -2.26 -30.60 1.83
C TYR A 248 -1.41 -30.24 3.07
N LYS A 249 -1.02 -28.99 3.28
CA LYS A 249 -0.08 -28.63 4.36
C LYS A 249 -0.76 -28.09 5.63
N THR A 250 -0.32 -28.59 6.78
CA THR A 250 -0.76 -28.20 8.14
C THR A 250 -0.44 -26.74 8.46
N ARG A 251 -1.14 -26.15 9.45
CA ARG A 251 -0.96 -24.76 9.88
C ARG A 251 0.49 -24.39 10.19
N GLY A 252 1.27 -25.32 10.78
CA GLY A 252 2.70 -25.13 11.05
C GLY A 252 3.60 -25.17 9.81
N ALA A 253 3.24 -25.94 8.79
CA ALA A 253 3.96 -25.96 7.52
C ALA A 253 3.70 -24.69 6.68
N ARG A 254 2.51 -24.06 6.79
CA ARG A 254 2.22 -22.77 6.15
C ARG A 254 3.07 -21.62 6.69
N LEU A 255 3.34 -21.61 8.00
CA LEU A 255 4.21 -20.60 8.62
C LEU A 255 5.65 -20.76 8.11
N ARG A 256 6.20 -21.98 8.10
CA ARG A 256 7.54 -22.28 7.57
C ARG A 256 7.69 -22.03 6.06
N ASP A 257 6.67 -22.34 5.27
CA ASP A 257 6.69 -22.09 3.81
C ASP A 257 6.69 -20.57 3.50
N THR A 258 6.14 -19.73 4.37
CA THR A 258 6.14 -18.26 4.17
C THR A 258 7.55 -17.69 4.32
N HIS A 259 8.38 -18.26 5.19
CA HIS A 259 9.77 -17.81 5.41
C HIS A 259 10.66 -17.99 4.17
N ASN A 260 10.32 -18.90 3.25
CA ASN A 260 11.11 -19.15 2.04
C ASN A 260 10.47 -18.57 0.76
N LEU A 261 9.46 -17.70 0.88
CA LEU A 261 8.84 -17.06 -0.29
C LEU A 261 9.75 -16.04 -0.97
N PHE A 262 10.70 -15.50 -0.22
CA PHE A 262 11.63 -14.47 -0.68
C PHE A 262 13.06 -14.84 -0.33
N THR A 263 13.98 -14.48 -1.21
CA THR A 263 15.42 -14.63 -1.02
C THR A 263 16.11 -13.35 -1.45
N ALA A 264 17.23 -13.01 -0.81
CA ALA A 264 18.11 -11.97 -1.29
C ALA A 264 19.22 -12.60 -2.15
N ASP A 265 19.49 -12.01 -3.32
CA ASP A 265 20.53 -12.46 -4.22
C ASP A 265 21.91 -12.18 -3.61
N PRO A 266 22.77 -13.20 -3.43
CA PRO A 266 24.06 -13.01 -2.78
C PRO A 266 25.00 -12.03 -3.50
N ALA A 267 25.05 -12.05 -4.83
CA ALA A 267 25.96 -11.21 -5.60
C ALA A 267 25.51 -9.75 -5.60
N LEU A 268 24.19 -9.52 -5.74
CA LEU A 268 23.63 -8.17 -5.65
C LEU A 268 23.72 -7.61 -4.22
N THR A 269 23.55 -8.45 -3.21
CA THR A 269 23.71 -8.05 -1.80
C THR A 269 25.16 -7.70 -1.48
N ALA A 270 26.14 -8.45 -2.00
CA ALA A 270 27.56 -8.10 -1.86
C ALA A 270 27.87 -6.74 -2.51
N SER A 271 27.27 -6.48 -3.68
CA SER A 271 27.40 -5.19 -4.37
C SER A 271 26.78 -4.03 -3.58
N LEU A 272 25.64 -4.25 -2.91
CA LEU A 272 25.04 -3.28 -2.00
C LEU A 272 25.97 -2.97 -0.80
N LEU A 273 26.63 -4.00 -0.24
CA LEU A 273 27.48 -3.86 0.95
C LEU A 273 28.89 -3.32 0.66
N THR A 274 29.37 -3.40 -0.59
CA THR A 274 30.68 -2.87 -0.97
C THR A 274 30.70 -1.35 -1.09
N ALA A 275 29.54 -0.71 -1.17
CA ALA A 275 29.43 0.72 -1.42
C ALA A 275 30.10 1.59 -0.34
N ARG A 276 30.29 1.13 0.91
CA ARG A 276 31.04 1.83 1.97
C ARG A 276 31.61 0.87 3.03
N ASN A 277 32.68 1.29 3.72
CA ASN A 277 33.14 0.70 4.99
C ASN A 277 32.19 1.09 6.15
N GLN A 278 30.92 0.75 6.02
CA GLN A 278 29.90 1.08 7.01
C GLN A 278 29.72 -0.07 8.00
N SER A 279 29.83 0.23 9.30
CA SER A 279 29.39 -0.65 10.40
C SER A 279 27.87 -0.68 10.56
N HIS A 280 27.15 0.21 9.85
CA HIS A 280 25.71 0.37 9.94
C HIS A 280 25.14 0.70 8.55
N ILE A 281 24.15 -0.08 8.11
CA ILE A 281 23.39 0.15 6.88
C ILE A 281 21.88 0.31 7.16
N ARG A 282 21.24 1.27 6.49
CA ARG A 282 19.82 1.58 6.60
C ARG A 282 19.13 1.43 5.26
N LEU A 283 18.16 0.53 5.20
CA LEU A 283 17.47 0.18 3.95
C LEU A 283 15.96 0.39 4.10
N ILE A 284 15.33 0.88 3.04
CA ILE A 284 13.86 0.98 2.95
C ILE A 284 13.35 -0.06 1.96
N ILE A 285 12.51 -0.98 2.43
CA ILE A 285 11.76 -1.89 1.57
C ILE A 285 10.48 -1.20 1.08
N VAL A 286 10.32 -1.09 -0.23
CA VAL A 286 9.19 -0.42 -0.88
C VAL A 286 8.16 -1.44 -1.35
N ASP A 287 6.89 -1.25 -1.01
CA ASP A 287 5.76 -2.05 -1.50
C ASP A 287 4.54 -1.15 -1.77
N ASP A 288 3.47 -1.69 -2.34
CA ASP A 288 2.26 -0.90 -2.62
C ASP A 288 1.28 -0.86 -1.42
N ILE A 289 1.05 -1.98 -0.75
CA ILE A 289 0.06 -2.08 0.33
C ILE A 289 0.62 -2.85 1.52
N TYR A 290 0.55 -2.24 2.71
CA TYR A 290 0.77 -2.93 3.98
C TYR A 290 -0.56 -3.43 4.57
N THR A 291 -0.74 -4.76 4.59
CA THR A 291 -1.87 -5.44 5.23
C THR A 291 -1.47 -6.06 6.57
N THR A 292 -1.19 -7.36 6.61
CA THR A 292 -0.70 -8.08 7.79
C THR A 292 0.79 -7.89 7.99
N GLY A 293 1.51 -7.21 7.09
CA GLY A 293 2.97 -7.09 7.15
C GLY A 293 3.74 -8.40 6.93
N SER A 294 3.08 -9.50 6.54
CA SER A 294 3.76 -10.79 6.33
C SER A 294 4.76 -10.72 5.17
N THR A 295 4.40 -10.10 4.05
CA THR A 295 5.33 -9.84 2.93
C THR A 295 6.53 -9.02 3.39
N ALA A 296 6.25 -7.88 4.05
CA ALA A 296 7.29 -6.98 4.55
C ALA A 296 8.26 -7.69 5.50
N ASN A 297 7.73 -8.48 6.44
CA ASN A 297 8.56 -9.23 7.36
C ASN A 297 9.41 -10.29 6.64
N ALA A 298 8.81 -11.05 5.72
CA ALA A 298 9.53 -12.09 5.00
C ALA A 298 10.66 -11.52 4.12
N CYS A 299 10.43 -10.39 3.43
CA CYS A 299 11.49 -9.69 2.70
C CYS A 299 12.58 -9.17 3.65
N ALA A 300 12.19 -8.56 4.77
CA ALA A 300 13.13 -8.02 5.75
C ALA A 300 13.99 -9.12 6.38
N THR A 301 13.39 -10.26 6.76
CA THR A 301 14.10 -11.42 7.29
C THR A 301 15.13 -11.94 6.30
N ALA A 302 14.72 -12.24 5.06
CA ALA A 302 15.61 -12.77 4.04
C ALA A 302 16.79 -11.84 3.73
N LEU A 303 16.55 -10.53 3.68
CA LEU A 303 17.59 -9.54 3.46
C LEU A 303 18.55 -9.42 4.65
N ALA A 304 18.01 -9.36 5.87
CA ALA A 304 18.82 -9.25 7.08
C ALA A 304 19.69 -10.50 7.32
N GLU A 305 19.15 -11.70 7.05
CA GLU A 305 19.90 -12.96 7.13
C GLU A 305 21.05 -13.00 6.12
N GLU A 306 20.79 -12.61 4.87
CA GLU A 306 21.81 -12.59 3.83
C GLU A 306 22.91 -11.57 4.11
N ILE A 307 22.55 -10.35 4.56
CA ILE A 307 23.54 -9.35 4.98
C ILE A 307 24.38 -9.87 6.15
N ARG A 308 23.74 -10.44 7.18
CA ARG A 308 24.45 -10.99 8.35
C ARG A 308 25.36 -12.15 7.97
N ARG A 309 24.97 -12.99 7.01
CA ARG A 309 25.79 -14.08 6.48
C ARG A 309 27.06 -13.55 5.80
N GLN A 310 26.94 -12.47 5.02
CA GLN A 310 28.08 -11.89 4.31
C GLN A 310 28.96 -10.98 5.18
N ARG A 311 28.34 -10.21 6.09
CA ARG A 311 29.02 -9.26 6.98
C ARG A 311 28.38 -9.26 8.38
N PRO A 312 28.75 -10.20 9.25
CA PRO A 312 28.16 -10.35 10.59
C PRO A 312 28.30 -9.12 11.50
N ALA A 313 29.32 -8.28 11.26
CA ALA A 313 29.60 -7.08 12.05
C ALA A 313 28.79 -5.84 11.63
N VAL A 314 28.01 -5.92 10.53
CA VAL A 314 27.19 -4.80 10.05
C VAL A 314 25.86 -4.80 10.79
N PHE A 315 25.54 -3.69 11.44
CA PHE A 315 24.22 -3.43 11.99
C PHE A 315 23.27 -3.01 10.86
N VAL A 316 22.09 -3.63 10.77
CA VAL A 316 21.12 -3.41 9.69
C VAL A 316 19.83 -2.86 10.28
N GLU A 317 19.43 -1.68 9.81
CA GLU A 317 18.10 -1.12 10.06
C GLU A 317 17.24 -1.25 8.81
N LEU A 318 16.12 -1.95 8.94
CA LEU A 318 15.15 -2.12 7.87
C LEU A 318 13.88 -1.36 8.19
N PHE A 319 13.46 -0.52 7.26
CA PHE A 319 12.19 0.19 7.29
C PHE A 319 11.31 -0.25 6.14
N ILE A 320 10.00 -0.13 6.30
CA ILE A 320 9.04 -0.45 5.24
C ILE A 320 8.35 0.85 4.82
N LEU A 321 8.21 1.06 3.52
CA LEU A 321 7.49 2.19 2.95
C LEU A 321 6.44 1.70 1.97
N THR A 322 5.19 2.08 2.19
CA THR A 322 4.07 1.63 1.36
C THR A 322 3.17 2.77 0.90
N LEU A 323 2.44 2.57 -0.20
CA LEU A 323 1.44 3.55 -0.61
C LEU A 323 0.27 3.55 0.38
N ALA A 324 -0.27 2.37 0.72
CA ALA A 324 -1.48 2.26 1.52
C ALA A 324 -1.36 1.32 2.73
N ARG A 325 -2.03 1.67 3.82
CA ARG A 325 -2.17 0.84 5.04
C ARG A 325 -3.62 0.37 5.21
N SER A 326 -3.82 -0.94 5.36
CA SER A 326 -5.14 -1.56 5.58
C SER A 326 -5.61 -1.70 7.04
#